data_AF-A0A061N8X6-F1
#
_entry.id   AF-A0A061N8X6-F1
#
_cell.length_a   1.000
_cell.length_b   1.000
_cell.length_c   1.000
_cell.angle_alpha   90.00
_cell.angle_beta   90.00
_cell.angle_gamma   90.00
#
_symmetry.space_group_name_H-M   'P 1'
#
loop_
_entity.id
_entity.type
_entity.pdbx_description
1 polymer ?
#
loop_
_entity_poly.entity_id
_entity_poly.type
_entity_poly.pdbx_seq_one_letter_code
_entity_poly.pdbx_strand_id
1 'polypeptide(L)'
;MLQPTTKWELKTESESAQVLATQLEVSRLTAHLLINRGCDTKEKAEAFLHMNEDRMHDPFLMKGMQEAVDRIHQAIIDQEKNCRFWRL
;
A
#
# COMPACT_ATOMS: atom_id res chain seq x y z
N MET A 1 -32.98 13.28 2.07
CA MET A 1 -31.80 12.87 2.85
C MET A 1 -31.34 11.52 2.34
N LEU A 2 -30.18 11.45 1.70
CA LEU A 2 -29.61 10.19 1.19
C LEU A 2 -28.91 9.49 2.37
N GLN A 3 -29.46 8.35 2.80
CA GLN A 3 -28.79 7.49 3.79
C GLN A 3 -27.70 6.69 3.06
N PRO A 4 -26.45 6.64 3.56
CA PRO A 4 -25.42 5.80 2.96
C PRO A 4 -25.78 4.33 3.17
N THR A 5 -25.98 3.58 2.09
CA THR A 5 -26.34 2.15 2.10
C THR A 5 -25.11 1.23 2.22
N THR A 6 -24.04 1.70 2.87
CA THR A 6 -22.77 0.96 2.94
C THR A 6 -22.92 -0.21 3.91
N LYS A 7 -22.98 -1.43 3.37
CA LYS A 7 -22.97 -2.66 4.16
C LYS A 7 -21.52 -3.07 4.40
N TRP A 8 -21.09 -3.03 5.66
CA TRP A 8 -19.80 -3.57 6.07
C TRP A 8 -19.96 -5.07 6.30
N GLU A 9 -19.55 -5.87 5.32
CA GLU A 9 -19.55 -7.33 5.45
C GLU A 9 -18.24 -7.77 6.08
N LEU A 10 -18.34 -8.28 7.32
CA LEU A 10 -17.23 -8.95 7.96
C LEU A 10 -17.16 -10.37 7.37
N LYS A 11 -16.10 -10.68 6.62
CA LYS A 11 -15.83 -12.07 6.24
C LYS A 11 -15.63 -12.90 7.51
N THR A 12 -16.21 -14.10 7.53
CA THR A 12 -16.20 -14.99 8.70
C THR A 12 -14.80 -15.57 8.94
N GLU A 13 -14.44 -15.71 10.22
CA GLU A 13 -13.20 -16.39 10.63
C GLU A 13 -13.14 -17.79 10.01
N SER A 14 -12.11 -18.03 9.21
CA SER A 14 -11.83 -19.31 8.57
C SER A 14 -10.82 -20.09 9.41
N GLU A 15 -10.92 -21.43 9.44
CA GLU A 15 -9.90 -22.28 10.08
C GLU A 15 -8.49 -22.00 9.51
N SER A 16 -8.41 -21.61 8.24
CA SER A 16 -7.18 -21.16 7.60
C SER A 16 -6.53 -19.96 8.30
N ALA A 17 -7.31 -19.04 8.89
CA ALA A 17 -6.77 -17.91 9.65
C ALA A 17 -6.07 -18.37 10.93
N GLN A 18 -6.59 -19.41 11.58
CA GLN A 18 -5.98 -19.99 12.76
C GLN A 18 -4.63 -20.62 12.43
N VAL A 19 -4.57 -21.39 11.34
CA VAL A 19 -3.33 -22.02 10.86
C VAL A 19 -2.29 -20.98 10.49
N LEU A 20 -2.69 -19.94 9.73
CA LEU A 20 -1.78 -18.85 9.36
C LEU A 20 -1.27 -18.09 10.59
N ALA A 21 -2.14 -17.81 11.57
CA ALA A 21 -1.76 -17.13 12.81
C ALA A 21 -0.69 -17.90 13.58
N THR A 22 -0.82 -19.23 13.67
CA THR A 22 0.19 -20.09 14.31
C THR A 22 1.48 -20.16 13.50
N GLN A 23 1.41 -20.21 12.17
CA GLN A 23 2.59 -20.31 11.30
C GLN A 23 3.44 -19.04 11.23
N LEU A 24 2.80 -17.87 11.37
CA LEU A 24 3.43 -16.55 11.31
C LEU A 24 3.63 -15.93 12.70
N GLU A 25 3.21 -16.61 13.76
CA GLU A 25 3.20 -16.10 15.15
C GLU A 25 2.51 -14.73 15.29
N VAL A 26 1.48 -14.47 14.49
CA VAL A 26 0.70 -13.21 14.51
C VAL A 26 -0.65 -13.38 15.20
N SER A 27 -1.27 -12.26 15.56
CA SER A 27 -2.63 -12.30 16.12
C SER A 27 -3.63 -12.91 15.13
N ARG A 28 -4.67 -13.60 15.64
CA ARG A 28 -5.77 -14.15 14.81
C ARG A 28 -6.41 -13.08 13.92
N LEU A 29 -6.56 -11.87 14.45
CA LEU A 29 -7.10 -10.74 13.70
C LEU A 29 -6.20 -10.36 12.51
N THR A 30 -4.88 -10.35 12.72
CA THR A 30 -3.89 -10.07 11.67
C THR A 30 -3.94 -11.15 10.58
N ALA A 31 -3.97 -12.43 10.97
CA ALA A 31 -4.10 -13.54 10.01
C ALA A 31 -5.40 -13.46 9.19
N HIS A 32 -6.50 -13.08 9.83
CA HIS A 32 -7.77 -12.88 9.15
C HIS A 32 -7.71 -11.70 8.15
N LEU A 33 -7.10 -10.58 8.55
CA LEU A 33 -6.88 -9.45 7.64
C LEU A 33 -6.02 -9.83 6.43
N LEU A 34 -4.98 -10.64 6.63
CA LEU A 34 -4.11 -11.12 5.56
C LEU A 34 -4.89 -11.98 4.56
N ILE A 35 -5.72 -12.91 5.03
CA ILE A 35 -6.59 -13.74 4.18
C ILE A 35 -7.59 -12.88 3.41
N ASN A 36 -8.22 -11.90 4.08
CA ASN A 36 -9.16 -10.98 3.43
C ASN A 36 -8.51 -10.14 2.33
N ARG A 37 -7.21 -9.93 2.44
CA ARG A 37 -6.38 -9.19 1.48
C ARG A 37 -5.81 -10.08 0.36
N GLY A 38 -6.11 -11.38 0.37
CA GLY A 38 -5.63 -12.35 -0.64
C GLY A 38 -4.28 -12.99 -0.31
N CYS A 39 -3.74 -12.76 0.88
CA CYS A 39 -2.55 -13.44 1.40
C CYS A 39 -2.98 -14.70 2.16
N ASP A 40 -3.40 -15.71 1.39
CA ASP A 40 -3.91 -17.00 1.86
C ASP A 40 -2.82 -18.02 2.26
N THR A 41 -1.55 -17.69 2.01
CA THR A 41 -0.39 -18.57 2.16
C THR A 41 0.68 -17.89 3.00
N LYS A 42 1.46 -18.70 3.72
CA LYS A 42 2.53 -18.21 4.59
C LYS A 42 3.51 -17.32 3.81
N GLU A 43 3.92 -17.75 2.63
CA GLU A 43 4.89 -17.03 1.79
C GLU A 43 4.35 -15.68 1.33
N LYS A 44 3.07 -15.60 0.94
CA LYS A 44 2.43 -14.32 0.56
C LYS A 44 2.31 -13.39 1.77
N ALA A 45 1.95 -13.92 2.93
CA ALA A 45 1.85 -13.16 4.16
C ALA A 45 3.22 -12.66 4.63
N GLU A 46 4.26 -13.49 4.61
CA GLU A 46 5.62 -13.07 4.93
C GLU A 46 6.14 -12.03 3.95
N ALA A 47 5.91 -12.21 2.64
CA ALA A 47 6.30 -11.23 1.62
C ALA A 47 5.56 -9.90 1.76
N PHE A 48 4.32 -9.91 2.28
CA PHE A 48 3.56 -8.70 2.56
C PHE A 48 4.03 -8.01 3.86
N LEU A 49 4.28 -8.78 4.92
CA LEU A 49 4.75 -8.26 6.21
C LEU A 49 6.19 -7.76 6.14
N HIS A 50 7.04 -8.45 5.38
CA HIS A 50 8.43 -8.12 5.12
C HIS A 50 8.61 -7.66 3.68
N MET A 51 7.75 -6.74 3.21
CA MET A 51 8.02 -6.02 1.96
C MET A 51 9.36 -5.30 2.13
N ASN A 52 10.45 -5.94 1.71
CA ASN A 52 11.78 -5.35 1.73
C ASN A 52 11.72 -4.04 0.93
N GLU A 53 12.29 -2.98 1.50
CA GLU A 53 12.48 -1.69 0.83
C GLU A 53 13.20 -1.85 -0.53
N ASP A 54 13.94 -2.95 -0.72
CA ASP A 54 14.57 -3.33 -1.98
C ASP A 54 13.61 -3.67 -3.12
N ARG A 55 12.32 -3.90 -2.84
CA ARG A 55 11.25 -4.02 -3.86
C ARG A 55 10.48 -2.72 -4.07
N MET A 56 10.98 -1.60 -3.58
CA MET A 56 10.48 -0.30 -4.00
C MET A 56 10.67 -0.22 -5.52
N HIS A 57 9.56 -0.10 -6.25
CA HIS A 57 9.60 0.05 -7.70
C HIS A 57 10.53 1.21 -8.04
N ASP A 58 11.50 0.98 -8.93
CA ASP A 58 12.33 2.04 -9.47
C ASP A 58 11.40 3.13 -10.01
N PRO A 59 11.39 4.34 -9.40
CA PRO A 59 10.47 5.40 -9.75
C PRO A 59 10.51 5.73 -11.25
N PHE A 60 11.66 5.53 -11.91
CA PHE A 60 11.83 5.81 -13.35
C PHE A 60 11.06 4.85 -14.27
N LEU A 61 10.62 3.68 -13.78
CA LEU A 61 9.69 2.82 -14.52
C LEU A 61 8.25 3.34 -14.52
N MET A 62 7.92 4.32 -13.68
CA MET A 62 6.60 4.95 -13.72
C MET A 62 6.49 5.87 -14.93
N LYS A 63 5.43 5.67 -15.72
CA LYS A 63 5.14 6.51 -16.89
C LYS A 63 5.06 7.99 -16.47
N GLY A 64 5.94 8.82 -17.04
CA GLY A 64 6.01 10.26 -16.76
C GLY A 64 6.96 10.67 -15.62
N MET A 65 7.69 9.73 -15.00
CA MET A 65 8.67 10.09 -13.96
C MET A 65 9.80 10.96 -14.50
N GLN A 66 10.34 10.61 -15.67
CA GLN A 66 11.40 11.40 -16.32
C GLN A 66 10.95 12.84 -16.60
N GLU A 67 9.74 13.01 -17.16
CA GLU A 67 9.16 14.32 -17.45
C GLU A 67 8.94 15.17 -16.18
N ALA A 68 8.52 14.53 -15.08
CA ALA A 68 8.34 15.20 -13.79
C ALA A 68 9.68 15.67 -13.21
N VAL A 69 10.72 14.83 -13.29
CA VAL A 69 12.08 15.18 -12.86
C VAL A 69 12.62 16.32 -13.71
N ASP A 70 12.54 16.21 -15.04
CA ASP A 70 13.02 17.25 -15.95
C ASP A 70 12.30 18.58 -15.69
N ARG A 71 10.98 18.57 -15.44
CA ARG A 71 10.22 19.79 -15.09
C ARG A 71 10.66 20.41 -13.75
N ILE A 72 10.94 19.59 -12.73
CA ILE A 72 11.45 20.09 -11.44
C ILE A 72 12.84 20.72 -11.64
N HIS A 73 13.71 20.06 -12.39
CA HIS A 73 15.04 20.58 -12.69
C HIS A 73 14.97 21.90 -13.49
N GLN A 74 14.10 22.00 -14.49
CA GLN A 74 13.87 23.25 -15.21
C GLN A 74 13.32 24.35 -14.29
N ALA A 75 12.34 24.06 -13.43
CA ALA A 75 11.81 25.05 -12.49
C ALA A 75 12.87 25.57 -11.49
N ILE A 76 13.85 24.73 -11.13
CA ILE A 76 14.99 25.13 -10.29
C ILE A 76 15.98 26.01 -11.06
N ILE A 77 16.30 25.65 -12.32
CA ILE A 77 17.24 26.38 -13.18
C ILE A 77 16.67 27.75 -13.59
N ASP A 78 15.39 27.78 -13.95
CA ASP A 78 14.70 28.98 -14.41
C ASP A 78 14.33 29.93 -13.26
N GLN A 79 14.69 29.59 -12.01
CA GLN A 79 14.28 30.34 -10.81
C GLN A 79 12.77 30.65 -10.81
N GLU A 80 11.95 29.79 -11.42
CA GLU A 80 10.51 29.95 -11.39
C GLU A 80 10.07 29.81 -9.94
N LYS A 81 9.75 30.97 -9.34
CA LYS A 81 9.24 31.13 -7.98
C LYS A 81 7.95 30.33 -7.78
N ASN A 82 8.03 29.01 -7.69
CA ASN A 82 6.93 28.18 -7.25
C ASN A 82 6.90 28.06 -5.71
N CYS A 83 7.25 29.15 -5.02
CA CYS A 83 7.16 29.31 -3.57
C CYS A 83 5.75 29.72 -3.09
N ARG A 84 4.67 29.49 -3.84
CA ARG A 84 3.31 29.87 -3.39
C ARG A 84 2.27 28.75 -3.33
N PHE A 85 2.57 27.51 -3.72
CA PHE A 85 1.54 26.44 -3.77
C PHE A 85 1.68 25.32 -2.73
N TRP A 86 2.39 25.56 -1.62
CA TRP A 86 2.42 24.67 -0.43
C TRP A 86 1.94 25.36 0.85
N ARG A 87 0.97 26.27 0.73
CA ARG A 87 0.25 26.80 1.88
C ARG A 87 -1.15 27.27 1.48
N LEU A 88 -2.10 26.34 1.50
CA LEU A 88 -3.48 26.55 1.92
C LEU A 88 -3.98 25.25 2.56
#